data_AF-Q1IEF9-F1
#
_entry.id   AF-Q1IEF9-F1
#
_cell.length_a   1.000
_cell.length_b   1.000
_cell.length_c   1.000
_cell.angle_alpha   90.00
_cell.angle_beta   90.00
_cell.angle_gamma   90.00
#
_symmetry.space_group_name_H-M   'P 1'
#
loop_
_entity.id
_entity.type
_entity.pdbx_description
1 polymer ?
#
loop_
_entity_poly.entity_id
_entity_poly.type
_entity_poly.pdbx_seq_one_letter_code
_entity_poly.pdbx_strand_id
1 'polypeptide(L)' 'MNGSRYSNMKELRFTERNAVWRVAFAFDPDRQAVILVAADKAGVRENRFYQRLIKQADARFENHLSRGENDVQDT' A
#
# COMPACT_ATOMS: atom_id res chain seq x y z
N MET A 1 2.52 -9.14 0.24
CA MET A 1 2.58 -8.35 1.49
C MET A 1 1.88 -9.15 2.59
N ASN A 2 2.64 -9.98 3.31
CA ASN A 2 2.04 -10.92 4.26
C ASN A 2 1.57 -10.17 5.51
N GLY A 3 0.30 -10.34 5.88
CA GLY A 3 -0.33 -9.63 6.99
C GLY A 3 -1.16 -8.41 6.60
N SER A 4 -1.23 -8.05 5.32
CA SER A 4 -2.26 -7.15 4.78
C SER A 4 -3.63 -7.82 4.84
N ARG A 5 -4.68 -7.06 5.18
CA ARG A 5 -6.06 -7.56 5.08
C ARG A 5 -6.55 -7.68 3.63
N TYR A 6 -5.91 -6.95 2.71
CA TYR A 6 -6.20 -7.02 1.27
C TYR A 6 -5.23 -7.99 0.60
N SER A 7 -5.78 -9.05 0.02
CA SER A 7 -5.02 -10.12 -0.64
C SER A 7 -4.31 -9.65 -1.92
N ASN A 8 -4.83 -8.61 -2.57
CA ASN A 8 -4.27 -8.02 -3.79
C ASN A 8 -3.19 -6.93 -3.51
N MET A 9 -2.79 -6.73 -2.25
CA MET A 9 -1.75 -5.78 -1.87
C MET A 9 -0.36 -6.23 -2.35
N LYS A 10 0.29 -5.38 -3.14
CA LYS A 10 1.58 -5.63 -3.80
C LYS A 10 2.64 -4.65 -3.30
N GLU A 11 3.89 -5.01 -3.57
CA GLU A 11 5.07 -4.24 -3.15
C GLU A 11 6.02 -4.05 -4.32
N LEU A 12 6.33 -2.80 -4.67
CA LEU A 12 7.48 -2.47 -5.51
C LEU A 12 8.72 -2.36 -4.63
N ARG A 13 9.83 -2.89 -5.12
CA ARG A 13 11.11 -2.94 -4.42
C ARG A 13 12.19 -2.35 -5.32
N PHE A 14 12.85 -1.31 -4.86
CA PHE A 14 14.02 -0.76 -5.54
C PHE A 14 14.98 -0.14 -4.54
N THR A 15 16.20 0.10 -4.99
CA THR A 15 17.25 0.76 -4.22
C THR A 15 17.69 1.98 -5.00
N GLU A 16 17.80 3.11 -4.31
CA GLU A 16 18.35 4.33 -4.91
C GLU A 16 19.33 4.99 -3.95
N ARG A 17 20.58 5.16 -4.41
CA ARG A 17 21.71 5.60 -3.60
C ARG A 17 21.87 4.72 -2.35
N ASN A 18 21.57 5.26 -1.18
CA ASN A 18 21.70 4.59 0.11
C ASN A 18 20.33 4.20 0.73
N ALA A 19 19.23 4.39 0.00
CA ALA A 19 17.88 4.08 0.45
C ALA A 19 17.36 2.77 -0.17
N VAL A 20 16.67 1.97 0.63
CA VAL A 20 16.06 0.69 0.23
C VAL A 20 14.54 0.86 0.22
N TRP A 21 14.00 1.35 -0.90
CA TRP A 21 12.60 1.71 -1.02
C TRP A 21 11.69 0.49 -1.13
N ARG A 22 10.63 0.46 -0.30
CA ARG A 22 9.45 -0.38 -0.48
C ARG A 22 8.23 0.50 -0.72
N VAL A 23 7.49 0.19 -1.77
CA VAL A 23 6.25 0.91 -2.11
C VAL A 23 5.09 -0.07 -2.11
N ALA A 24 4.13 0.13 -1.22
CA ALA A 24 2.89 -0.63 -1.24
C ALA A 24 1.92 -0.02 -2.26
N PHE A 25 1.30 -0.89 -3.05
CA PHE A 25 0.29 -0.50 -4.03
C PHE A 25 -0.73 -1.62 -4.21
N ALA A 26 -1.91 -1.26 -4.71
CA ALA A 26 -2.95 -2.21 -5.08
C ALA A 26 -3.64 -1.73 -6.37
N PHE A 27 -4.35 -2.64 -7.04
CA PHE A 27 -5.30 -2.27 -8.07
C PHE A 27 -6.69 -2.20 -7.44
N ASP A 28 -7.43 -1.14 -7.69
CA ASP A 28 -8.82 -1.02 -7.27
C ASP A 28 -9.77 -1.81 -8.21
N PRO A 29 -11.09 -1.86 -7.93
CA PRO A 29 -12.06 -2.57 -8.77
C PRO A 29 -12.08 -2.10 -10.22
N ASP A 30 -11.75 -0.83 -10.47
CA ASP A 30 -11.67 -0.22 -11.80
C ASP A 30 -10.32 -0.43 -12.49
N ARG A 31 -9.50 -1.31 -11.92
CA ARG A 31 -8.17 -1.69 -12.41
C ARG A 31 -7.19 -0.51 -12.48
N GLN A 32 -7.40 0.52 -11.66
CA GLN A 32 -6.45 1.63 -11.50
C GLN A 32 -5.40 1.26 -10.45
N ALA A 33 -4.13 1.50 -10.77
CA ALA A 33 -3.04 1.30 -9.83
C ALA A 33 -3.01 2.45 -8.81
N VAL A 34 -3.15 2.13 -7.52
CA VAL A 34 -3.12 3.09 -6.42
C VAL A 34 -1.84 2.92 -5.62
N ILE A 35 -0.99 3.94 -5.59
CA ILE A 35 0.19 3.99 -4.73
C ILE A 35 -0.24 4.43 -3.33
N LEU A 36 0.05 3.63 -2.31
CA LEU A 36 -0.50 3.81 -0.96
C LEU A 36 0.55 4.33 0.03
N VAL A 37 1.77 3.81 -0.04
CA VAL A 37 2.87 4.24 0.83
C VAL A 37 4.20 3.88 0.22
N ALA A 38 5.16 4.80 0.27
CA ALA A 38 6.57 4.53 0.03
C ALA A 38 7.36 4.77 1.31
N ALA A 39 8.26 3.86 1.66
CA ALA A 39 9.14 4.03 2.82
C ALA A 39 10.53 3.43 2.56
N ASP A 40 11.54 4.09 3.12
CA ASP A 40 12.90 3.58 3.16
C ASP A 40 13.03 2.53 4.28
N LYS A 41 13.43 1.31 3.90
CA LYS A 41 13.68 0.20 4.83
C LYS A 41 15.05 0.30 5.49
N ALA A 42 15.99 1.08 4.94
CA ALA A 42 17.39 1.09 5.39
C ALA A 42 17.48 1.34 6.91
N GLY A 43 18.22 0.46 7.61
CA GLY A 43 18.41 0.55 9.06
C GLY A 43 17.21 0.21 9.94
N VAL A 44 16.03 -0.14 9.37
CA VAL A 44 14.83 -0.49 10.14
C VAL A 44 14.70 -2.01 10.29
N ARG A 45 14.44 -2.49 11.52
CA ARG A 45 14.11 -3.89 11.79
C ARG A 45 12.91 -4.33 10.95
N GLU A 46 13.04 -5.45 10.26
CA GLU A 46 12.09 -5.92 9.26
C GLU A 46 10.64 -6.02 9.76
N ASN A 47 10.43 -6.69 10.90
CA ASN A 47 9.10 -6.85 11.47
C ASN A 47 8.42 -5.49 11.75
N ARG A 48 9.16 -4.56 12.35
CA ARG A 48 8.65 -3.21 12.65
C ARG A 48 8.37 -2.42 11.36
N PHE A 49 9.23 -2.56 10.36
CA PHE A 49 9.07 -1.90 9.07
C PHE A 49 7.77 -2.35 8.39
N TYR A 50 7.59 -3.66 8.20
CA TYR A 50 6.41 -4.17 7.50
C TYR A 50 5.12 -3.98 8.29
N GLN A 51 5.13 -4.10 9.63
CA GLN A 51 3.97 -3.77 10.45
C GLN A 51 3.47 -2.34 10.20
N ARG A 52 4.39 -1.36 10.11
CA ARG A 52 4.04 0.04 9.84
C ARG A 52 3.61 0.26 8.39
N LEU A 53 4.34 -0.30 7.43
CA LEU A 53 4.04 -0.17 6.01
C LEU A 53 2.64 -0.73 5.69
N ILE A 54 2.36 -1.94 6.14
CA ILE A 54 1.08 -2.63 5.93
C ILE A 54 -0.06 -1.87 6.61
N LYS A 55 0.09 -1.48 7.89
CA LYS A 55 -0.95 -0.73 8.60
C LYS A 55 -1.34 0.57 7.87
N GLN A 56 -0.36 1.28 7.30
CA GLN A 56 -0.64 2.49 6.52
C GLN A 56 -1.26 2.19 5.16
N ALA A 57 -0.78 1.16 4.47
CA ALA A 57 -1.31 0.76 3.17
C ALA A 57 -2.78 0.32 3.29
N ASP A 58 -3.11 -0.51 4.27
CA ASP A 58 -4.46 -1.03 4.50
C ASP A 58 -5.46 0.10 4.83
N ALA A 59 -5.06 1.05 5.69
CA ALA A 59 -5.91 2.17 6.04
C ALA A 59 -6.18 3.09 4.84
N ARG A 60 -5.17 3.33 3.99
CA ARG A 60 -5.31 4.17 2.80
C ARG A 60 -6.11 3.49 1.70
N PHE A 61 -5.95 2.17 1.53
CA PHE A 61 -6.69 1.45 0.50
C PHE A 61 -8.18 1.33 0.86
N GLU A 62 -8.51 1.11 2.13
CA GLU A 62 -9.91 1.19 2.60
C GLU A 62 -10.54 2.54 2.27
N ASN A 63 -9.83 3.63 2.57
CA ASN A 63 -10.34 4.96 2.32
C ASN A 63 -10.52 5.24 0.82
N HIS A 64 -9.68 4.66 -0.03
CA HIS A 64 -9.83 4.73 -1.48
C HIS A 64 -11.10 4.00 -1.94
N LEU A 65 -11.29 2.76 -1.48
CA LEU A 65 -12.46 1.95 -1.83
C LEU A 65 -13.76 2.58 -1.32
N SER A 66 -13.78 3.10 -0.09
CA SER A 66 -14.96 3.74 0.49
C SER A 66 -15.36 5.03 -0.23
N ARG A 67 -14.45 5.66 -0.98
CA ARG A 67 -14.77 6.83 -1.81
C ARG A 67 -15.42 6.40 -3.12
N GLY A 68 -14.88 5.38 -3.79
CA GLY A 68 -15.43 4.84 -5.03
C GLY A 68 -16.84 4.25 -4.87
N GLU A 69 -17.17 3.72 -3.69
CA GLU A 69 -18.54 3.25 -3.40
C GLU A 69 -19.59 4.37 -3.40
N ASN A 70 -19.22 5.62 -3.09
CA ASN A 70 -20.17 6.74 -3.11
C ASN A 70 -20.48 7.20 -4.54
N ASP A 71 -19.51 7.11 -5.46
CA ASP A 71 -19.71 7.52 -6.86
C ASP A 71 -20.62 6.56 -7.64
N VAL A 72 -20.78 5.31 -7.19
CA VAL A 72 -21.67 4.31 -7.83
C VAL A 72 -23.12 4.44 -7.37
N GLN A 73 -23.39 5.01 -6.19
CA GLN A 73 -24.74 5.18 -5.66
C GLN A 73 -25.47 6.44 -6.19
N ASP A 74 -24.73 7.38 -6.78
CA ASP A 74 -25.25 8.64 -7.34
C ASP A 74 -25.50 8.60 -8.87
N THR A 75 -25.44 7.40 -9.50
CA THR A 75 -25.80 7.15 -10.91
C THR A 75 -26.92 6.14 -11.06
#